data_AF-A0A9D7ZZB3-F1
#
_entry.id   AF-A0A9D7ZZB3-F1
#
_cell.length_a   1.000
_cell.length_b   1.000
_cell.length_c   1.000
_cell.angle_alpha   90.00
_cell.angle_beta   90.00
_cell.angle_gamma   90.00
#
_symmetry.space_group_name_H-M   'P 1'
#
loop_
_entity.id
_entity.type
_entity.pdbx_description
1 polymer ?
#
loop_
_entity_poly.entity_id
_entity_poly.type
_entity_poly.pdbx_seq_one_letter_code
_entity_poly.pdbx_strand_id
1 'polypeptide(L)'
;MIIDLYQTADFNKRLNLFLEHRSLRRVFISVEMNPNQKKCDTTADKHIQRYGKVKFLSALIGGGSLIYFLFFLIFGTILSIPAGMNSKSALMLDFGLSLMFFFQHSIMVRAKFKTILEKTIPEVMIPAFYSIVSGITLICTVLFWQETGQPIFVPPIWVTPIMSGAFTLGIIGFYWGVKSLPFFDPLGVRIKKMNSKKPSLKLIGPYRLLRHPLYFFMLIIIWASTSFTLDRILFNCLWSLWILMGAWLEEKELLTVFGQDYLKYQQQVPMLFPIKKGYLKYLNQEAKPDLYI
;
A
#
# COMPACT_ATOMS: atom_id res chain seq x y z
N MET A 1 26.80 1.39 44.94
CA MET A 1 27.30 2.79 44.92
C MET A 1 27.30 3.41 43.52
N ILE A 2 28.19 3.05 42.56
CA ILE A 2 28.15 3.65 41.20
C ILE A 2 26.89 3.23 40.41
N ILE A 3 26.41 2.00 40.60
CA ILE A 3 25.19 1.48 39.92
C ILE A 3 23.93 2.20 40.44
N ASP A 4 23.82 2.46 41.74
CA ASP A 4 22.68 3.19 42.32
C ASP A 4 22.65 4.67 41.88
N LEU A 5 23.83 5.28 41.75
CA LEU A 5 24.01 6.62 41.19
C LEU A 5 23.63 6.66 39.70
N TYR A 6 23.91 5.61 38.94
CA TYR A 6 23.50 5.49 37.54
C TYR A 6 21.99 5.35 37.39
N GLN A 7 21.35 4.53 38.23
CA GLN A 7 19.90 4.28 38.16
C GLN A 7 19.04 5.51 38.51
N THR A 8 19.56 6.42 39.33
CA THR A 8 18.83 7.62 39.77
C THR A 8 19.20 8.89 38.99
N ALA A 9 20.22 8.83 38.13
CA ALA A 9 20.69 9.96 37.32
C ALA A 9 19.85 10.22 36.06
N ASP A 10 19.85 11.46 35.58
CA ASP A 10 19.30 11.84 34.27
C ASP A 10 20.14 11.28 33.09
N PHE A 11 19.62 11.41 31.87
CA PHE A 11 20.22 10.84 30.67
C PHE A 11 21.66 11.31 30.42
N ASN A 12 21.94 12.61 30.56
CA ASN A 12 23.27 13.17 30.29
C ASN A 12 24.29 12.71 31.34
N LYS A 13 23.87 12.66 32.60
CA LYS A 13 24.70 12.19 33.71
C LYS A 13 24.93 10.68 33.64
N ARG A 14 23.95 9.90 33.16
CA ARG A 14 24.12 8.47 32.83
C ARG A 14 25.12 8.27 31.69
N LEU A 15 25.05 9.06 30.62
CA LEU A 15 25.96 8.93 29.50
C LEU A 15 27.41 9.21 29.91
N ASN A 16 27.65 10.25 30.72
CA ASN A 16 28.98 10.55 31.24
C ASN A 16 29.50 9.45 32.18
N LEU A 17 28.67 8.98 33.13
CA LEU A 17 29.05 7.87 34.02
C LEU A 17 29.37 6.58 33.24
N PHE A 18 28.65 6.31 32.14
CA PHE A 18 28.90 5.18 31.25
C PHE A 18 30.23 5.29 30.49
N LEU A 19 30.60 6.50 30.05
CA LEU A 19 31.85 6.75 29.34
C LEU A 19 33.07 6.71 30.26
N GLU A 20 32.94 7.18 31.50
CA GLU A 20 34.05 7.24 32.46
C GLU A 20 34.35 5.90 33.13
N HIS A 21 33.32 5.12 33.51
CA HIS A 21 33.54 3.91 34.31
C HIS A 21 33.60 2.64 33.46
N ARG A 22 34.81 2.10 33.28
CA ARG A 22 35.10 0.83 32.59
C ARG A 22 34.40 -0.39 33.21
N SER A 23 34.00 -0.32 34.49
CA SER A 23 33.22 -1.34 35.20
C SER A 23 31.76 -1.37 34.76
N LEU A 24 31.12 -0.22 34.49
CA LEU A 24 29.75 -0.15 33.97
C LEU A 24 29.65 -0.72 32.55
N ARG A 25 30.66 -0.50 31.70
CA ARG A 25 30.76 -1.13 30.38
C ARG A 25 30.83 -2.66 30.45
N ARG A 26 31.59 -3.22 31.41
CA ARG A 26 31.66 -4.68 31.59
C ARG A 26 30.35 -5.29 32.08
N VAL A 27 29.63 -4.59 32.96
CA VAL A 27 28.31 -5.02 33.48
C VAL A 27 27.24 -4.93 32.39
N PHE A 28 27.23 -3.89 31.56
CA PHE A 28 26.27 -3.79 30.44
C PHE A 28 26.54 -4.84 29.37
N ILE A 29 27.81 -5.08 29.02
CA ILE A 29 28.19 -6.15 28.07
C ILE A 29 27.81 -7.52 28.62
N SER A 30 27.92 -7.78 29.94
CA SER A 30 27.51 -9.06 30.54
C SER A 30 26.00 -9.21 30.75
N VAL A 31 25.25 -8.12 30.90
CA VAL A 31 23.76 -8.15 30.91
C VAL A 31 23.22 -8.38 29.50
N GLU A 32 23.83 -7.77 28.48
CA GLU A 32 23.46 -7.94 27.07
C GLU A 32 23.93 -9.30 26.50
N MET A 33 24.97 -9.89 27.11
CA MET A 33 25.48 -11.23 26.81
C MET A 33 25.07 -12.28 27.85
N ASN A 34 23.93 -12.12 28.53
CA ASN A 34 23.33 -13.23 29.27
C ASN A 34 22.72 -14.23 28.28
N PRO A 35 23.31 -15.43 28.08
CA PRO A 35 22.81 -16.39 27.10
C PRO A 35 21.43 -16.94 27.46
N ASN A 36 20.92 -16.67 28.67
CA ASN A 36 19.57 -17.01 29.09
C ASN A 36 18.51 -15.96 28.69
N GLN A 37 18.88 -14.75 28.26
CA GLN A 37 17.91 -13.80 27.70
C GLN A 37 17.52 -14.14 26.25
N LYS A 38 18.40 -14.84 25.51
CA LYS A 38 18.06 -15.46 24.21
C LYS A 38 16.97 -16.55 24.32
N LYS A 39 16.61 -17.00 25.53
CA LYS A 39 15.57 -17.99 25.73
C LYS A 39 14.15 -17.40 25.80
N CYS A 40 14.00 -16.06 25.86
CA CYS A 40 12.71 -15.40 26.02
C CYS A 40 12.12 -14.84 24.71
N ASP A 41 12.44 -15.41 23.55
CA ASP A 41 11.60 -15.20 22.36
C ASP A 41 11.49 -16.43 21.42
N THR A 42 11.53 -17.63 22.01
CA THR A 42 11.32 -18.89 21.26
C THR A 42 9.93 -18.98 20.62
N THR A 43 8.97 -18.17 21.06
CA THR A 43 7.65 -18.01 20.43
C THR A 43 7.68 -17.10 19.20
N ALA A 44 8.32 -15.92 19.22
CA ALA A 44 8.40 -15.08 18.04
C ALA A 44 9.27 -15.71 16.94
N ASP A 45 10.39 -16.35 17.30
CA ASP A 45 11.22 -17.08 16.33
C ASP A 45 10.46 -18.26 15.70
N LYS A 46 9.69 -19.02 16.48
CA LYS A 46 8.80 -20.06 15.94
C LYS A 46 7.70 -19.50 15.05
N HIS A 47 7.13 -18.33 15.37
CA HIS A 47 6.12 -17.68 14.52
C HIS A 47 6.70 -17.11 13.22
N ILE A 48 7.91 -16.55 13.26
CA ILE A 48 8.64 -16.06 12.08
C ILE A 48 9.02 -17.23 11.17
N GLN A 49 9.48 -18.34 11.74
CA GLN A 49 9.87 -19.55 10.98
C GLN A 49 8.65 -20.32 10.43
N ARG A 50 7.54 -20.40 11.19
CA ARG A 50 6.32 -21.14 10.80
C ARG A 50 5.62 -20.56 9.57
N TYR A 51 5.69 -19.25 9.35
CA TYR A 51 5.04 -18.58 8.22
C TYR A 51 6.01 -17.97 7.19
N GLY A 52 7.31 -18.22 7.32
CA GLY A 52 8.35 -17.67 6.43
C GLY A 52 8.11 -18.00 4.96
N LYS A 53 7.67 -19.24 4.64
CA LYS A 53 7.34 -19.65 3.27
C LYS A 53 6.18 -18.85 2.67
N VAL A 54 5.13 -18.59 3.45
CA VAL A 54 3.95 -17.84 2.99
C VAL A 54 4.30 -16.36 2.75
N LYS A 55 5.12 -15.76 3.61
CA LYS A 55 5.65 -14.40 3.40
C LYS A 55 6.45 -14.30 2.12
N PHE A 56 7.36 -15.24 1.91
CA PHE A 56 8.17 -15.29 0.70
C PHE A 56 7.28 -15.43 -0.54
N LEU A 57 6.32 -16.35 -0.51
CA LEU A 57 5.38 -16.55 -1.60
C LEU A 57 4.53 -15.31 -1.88
N SER A 58 4.06 -14.63 -0.83
CA SER A 58 3.30 -13.39 -0.98
C SER A 58 4.13 -12.24 -1.54
N ALA A 59 5.37 -12.07 -1.08
CA ALA A 59 6.27 -11.07 -1.63
C ALA A 59 6.61 -11.38 -3.10
N LEU A 60 6.84 -12.66 -3.43
CA LEU A 60 7.15 -13.10 -4.78
C LEU A 60 5.97 -12.93 -5.73
N ILE A 61 4.79 -13.47 -5.38
CA ILE A 61 3.60 -13.42 -6.23
C ILE A 61 2.98 -12.02 -6.22
N GLY A 62 2.70 -11.48 -5.04
CA GLY A 62 2.08 -10.15 -4.92
C GLY A 62 3.00 -9.06 -5.43
N GLY A 63 4.24 -9.00 -4.94
CA GLY A 63 5.23 -8.03 -5.41
C GLY A 63 5.58 -8.20 -6.89
N GLY A 64 5.79 -9.45 -7.33
CA GLY A 64 6.05 -9.76 -8.73
C GLY A 64 4.90 -9.38 -9.66
N SER A 65 3.65 -9.61 -9.25
CA SER A 65 2.46 -9.21 -10.02
C SER A 65 2.36 -7.70 -10.20
N LEU A 66 2.70 -6.91 -9.18
CA LEU A 66 2.71 -5.44 -9.26
C LEU A 66 3.81 -4.95 -10.20
N ILE A 67 5.00 -5.54 -10.15
CA ILE A 67 6.09 -5.23 -11.08
C ILE A 67 5.66 -5.56 -12.50
N TYR A 68 5.14 -6.77 -12.73
CA TYR A 68 4.66 -7.19 -14.04
C TYR A 68 3.55 -6.28 -14.58
N PHE A 69 2.63 -5.86 -13.72
CA PHE A 69 1.60 -4.88 -14.05
C PHE A 69 2.19 -3.51 -14.44
N LEU A 70 3.19 -3.00 -13.71
CA LEU A 70 3.87 -1.74 -14.09
C LEU A 70 4.58 -1.86 -15.44
N PHE A 71 5.23 -2.99 -15.72
CA PHE A 71 5.82 -3.27 -17.03
C PHE A 71 4.74 -3.29 -18.12
N PHE A 72 3.59 -3.93 -17.85
CA PHE A 72 2.44 -3.95 -18.75
C PHE A 72 1.92 -2.55 -19.08
N LEU A 73 1.91 -1.61 -18.13
CA LEU A 73 1.45 -0.25 -18.37
C LEU A 73 2.40 0.57 -19.26
N ILE A 74 3.71 0.29 -19.22
CA ILE A 74 4.71 1.03 -20.02
C ILE A 74 4.89 0.39 -21.40
N PHE A 75 5.11 -0.92 -21.44
CA PHE A 75 5.58 -1.63 -22.63
C PHE A 75 4.50 -2.45 -23.32
N GLY A 76 3.34 -2.59 -22.67
CA GLY A 76 2.32 -3.52 -23.10
C GLY A 76 2.59 -4.96 -22.65
N THR A 77 1.90 -5.92 -23.26
CA THR A 77 2.07 -7.34 -22.92
C THR A 77 3.38 -7.88 -23.50
N ILE A 78 4.40 -8.05 -22.65
CA ILE A 78 5.66 -8.70 -23.04
C ILE A 78 5.50 -10.23 -23.12
N LEU A 79 4.72 -10.78 -22.19
CA LEU A 79 4.39 -12.20 -22.10
C LEU A 79 2.87 -12.34 -22.23
N SER A 80 2.33 -12.29 -23.45
CA SER A 80 0.92 -12.59 -23.68
C SER A 80 0.74 -14.00 -24.25
N ILE A 81 -0.43 -14.57 -24.01
CA ILE A 81 -0.90 -15.76 -24.72
C ILE A 81 -1.82 -15.26 -25.84
N PRO A 82 -1.31 -15.12 -27.08
CA PRO A 82 -2.12 -14.61 -28.18
C PRO A 82 -3.20 -15.62 -28.54
N ALA A 83 -4.46 -15.18 -28.52
CA ALA A 83 -5.58 -16.05 -28.85
C ALA A 83 -6.02 -15.97 -30.33
N GLY A 84 -5.35 -15.16 -31.15
CA GLY A 84 -5.70 -14.97 -32.56
C GLY A 84 -7.11 -14.38 -32.78
N MET A 85 -7.59 -13.62 -31.79
CA MET A 85 -8.94 -13.07 -31.75
C MET A 85 -9.07 -11.81 -32.61
N ASN A 86 -10.28 -11.54 -33.13
CA ASN A 86 -10.58 -10.23 -33.71
C ASN A 86 -10.70 -9.15 -32.62
N SER A 87 -10.62 -7.88 -33.00
CA SER A 87 -10.60 -6.75 -32.05
C SER A 87 -11.85 -6.71 -31.15
N LYS A 88 -13.03 -7.09 -31.65
CA LYS A 88 -14.26 -7.10 -30.85
C LYS A 88 -14.19 -8.17 -29.75
N SER A 89 -13.81 -9.40 -30.10
CA SER A 89 -13.63 -10.49 -29.13
C SER A 89 -12.52 -10.21 -28.13
N ALA A 90 -11.41 -9.59 -28.56
CA ALA A 90 -10.34 -9.14 -27.68
C ALA A 90 -10.85 -8.17 -26.61
N LEU A 91 -11.53 -7.10 -27.02
CA LEU A 91 -12.10 -6.11 -26.10
C LEU A 91 -13.14 -6.71 -25.13
N MET A 92 -13.94 -7.69 -25.59
CA MET A 92 -14.87 -8.40 -24.71
C MET A 92 -14.15 -9.25 -23.66
N LEU A 93 -13.07 -9.92 -24.05
CA LEU A 93 -12.25 -10.69 -23.12
C LEU A 93 -11.56 -9.76 -22.11
N ASP A 94 -10.94 -8.67 -22.55
CA ASP A 94 -10.27 -7.68 -21.71
C ASP A 94 -11.22 -7.01 -20.71
N PHE A 95 -12.45 -6.72 -21.15
CA PHE A 95 -13.53 -6.26 -20.27
C PHE A 95 -13.84 -7.32 -19.20
N GLY A 96 -13.99 -8.59 -19.60
CA GLY A 96 -14.24 -9.70 -18.68
C GLY A 96 -13.10 -9.93 -17.68
N LEU A 97 -11.85 -9.86 -18.13
CA LEU A 97 -10.65 -9.96 -17.30
C LEU A 97 -10.60 -8.81 -16.27
N SER A 98 -10.92 -7.58 -16.71
CA SER A 98 -11.01 -6.43 -15.81
C SER A 98 -12.08 -6.64 -14.75
N LEU A 99 -13.29 -7.07 -15.12
CA LEU A 99 -14.36 -7.36 -14.16
C LEU A 99 -13.98 -8.47 -13.19
N MET A 100 -13.36 -9.55 -13.68
CA MET A 100 -12.87 -10.65 -12.84
C MET A 100 -11.95 -10.12 -11.75
N PHE A 101 -10.95 -9.31 -12.12
CA PHE A 101 -10.04 -8.68 -11.17
C PHE A 101 -10.80 -7.75 -10.20
N PHE A 102 -11.68 -6.89 -10.69
CA PHE A 102 -12.44 -5.96 -9.86
C PHE A 102 -13.28 -6.68 -8.81
N PHE A 103 -14.04 -7.70 -9.22
CA PHE A 103 -14.87 -8.48 -8.31
C PHE A 103 -14.03 -9.22 -7.28
N GLN A 104 -12.99 -9.95 -7.73
CA GLN A 104 -12.11 -10.69 -6.83
C GLN A 104 -11.46 -9.77 -5.79
N HIS A 105 -10.80 -8.69 -6.25
CA HIS A 105 -10.12 -7.75 -5.38
C HIS A 105 -11.11 -7.07 -4.42
N SER A 106 -12.23 -6.57 -4.94
CA SER A 106 -13.18 -5.79 -4.15
C SER A 106 -13.90 -6.64 -3.11
N ILE A 107 -14.23 -7.90 -3.41
CA ILE A 107 -14.82 -8.83 -2.43
C ILE A 107 -13.85 -9.05 -1.28
N MET A 108 -12.58 -9.29 -1.58
CA MET A 108 -11.58 -9.64 -0.57
C MET A 108 -11.19 -8.47 0.35
N VAL A 109 -11.38 -7.22 -0.10
CA VAL A 109 -11.14 -6.03 0.75
C VAL A 109 -12.21 -5.87 1.82
N ARG A 110 -13.46 -6.30 1.56
CA ARG A 110 -14.60 -6.05 2.46
C ARG A 110 -14.44 -6.73 3.81
N ALA A 111 -14.85 -6.02 4.86
CA ALA A 111 -14.84 -6.53 6.24
C ALA A 111 -15.59 -7.85 6.38
N LYS A 112 -16.75 -8.01 5.71
CA LYS A 112 -17.53 -9.25 5.73
C LYS A 112 -16.72 -10.46 5.24
N PHE A 113 -15.99 -10.31 4.14
CA PHE A 113 -15.16 -11.40 3.61
C PHE A 113 -14.02 -11.74 4.58
N LYS A 114 -13.36 -10.73 5.16
CA LYS A 114 -12.31 -10.93 6.18
C LYS A 114 -12.83 -11.72 7.38
N THR A 115 -14.00 -11.36 7.92
CA THR A 115 -14.60 -12.09 9.06
C THR A 115 -14.98 -13.54 8.74
N ILE A 116 -15.30 -13.85 7.48
CA ILE A 116 -15.53 -15.23 7.03
C ILE A 116 -14.20 -15.98 6.96
N LEU A 117 -13.17 -15.35 6.41
CA LEU A 117 -11.85 -15.96 6.24
C LEU A 117 -11.13 -16.20 7.57
N GLU A 118 -11.33 -15.32 8.56
CA GLU A 118 -10.83 -15.47 9.94
C GLU A 118 -11.29 -16.77 10.62
N LYS A 119 -12.41 -17.37 10.16
CA LYS A 119 -12.88 -18.67 10.67
C LYS A 119 -12.03 -19.84 10.18
N THR A 120 -11.27 -19.65 9.10
CA THR A 120 -10.52 -20.72 8.41
C THR A 120 -9.01 -20.53 8.50
N ILE A 121 -8.54 -19.28 8.42
CA ILE A 121 -7.10 -18.94 8.36
C ILE A 121 -6.76 -17.98 9.51
N PRO A 122 -5.59 -18.11 10.16
CA PRO A 122 -5.14 -17.16 11.17
C PRO A 122 -5.14 -15.72 10.66
N GLU A 123 -5.63 -14.77 11.46
CA GLU A 123 -5.70 -13.33 11.14
C GLU A 123 -4.40 -12.78 10.54
N VAL A 124 -3.27 -13.22 11.09
CA VAL A 124 -1.92 -12.82 10.67
C VAL A 124 -1.58 -13.19 9.22
N MET A 125 -2.21 -14.23 8.66
CA MET A 125 -1.97 -14.69 7.28
C MET A 125 -2.91 -14.05 6.26
N ILE A 126 -3.98 -13.37 6.69
CA ILE A 126 -5.00 -12.82 5.79
C ILE A 126 -4.40 -11.85 4.76
N PRO A 127 -3.53 -10.89 5.12
CA PRO A 127 -2.96 -9.98 4.13
C PRO A 127 -2.04 -10.69 3.12
N ALA A 128 -1.31 -11.74 3.55
CA ALA A 128 -0.47 -12.53 2.66
C ALA A 128 -1.31 -13.38 1.69
N PHE A 129 -2.38 -14.00 2.19
CA PHE A 129 -3.34 -14.73 1.36
C PHE A 129 -4.00 -13.80 0.33
N TYR A 130 -4.41 -12.61 0.78
CA TYR A 130 -4.96 -11.56 -0.08
C TYR A 130 -4.01 -11.19 -1.22
N SER A 131 -2.76 -10.92 -0.87
CA SER A 131 -1.69 -10.55 -1.81
C SER A 131 -1.43 -11.66 -2.84
N ILE A 132 -1.40 -12.92 -2.42
CA ILE A 132 -1.20 -14.06 -3.34
C ILE A 132 -2.37 -14.21 -4.31
N VAL A 133 -3.61 -14.27 -3.80
CA VAL A 133 -4.79 -14.51 -4.64
C VAL A 133 -5.02 -13.34 -5.60
N SER A 134 -4.89 -12.11 -5.11
CA SER A 134 -5.01 -10.93 -5.97
C SER A 134 -3.86 -10.83 -6.96
N GLY A 135 -2.64 -11.22 -6.57
CA GLY A 135 -1.48 -11.24 -7.46
C GLY A 135 -1.60 -12.27 -8.57
N ILE A 136 -2.11 -13.47 -8.28
CA ILE A 136 -2.42 -14.48 -9.31
C ILE A 136 -3.48 -13.94 -10.27
N THR A 137 -4.57 -13.37 -9.74
CA THR A 137 -5.67 -12.82 -10.57
C THR A 137 -5.18 -11.68 -11.47
N LEU A 138 -4.29 -10.82 -10.94
CA LEU A 138 -3.65 -9.75 -11.71
C LEU A 138 -2.72 -10.30 -12.79
N ILE A 139 -1.89 -11.31 -12.46
CA ILE A 139 -1.03 -11.99 -13.43
C ILE A 139 -1.88 -12.60 -14.55
N CYS A 140 -2.96 -13.31 -14.24
CA CYS A 140 -3.88 -13.85 -15.24
C CYS A 140 -4.49 -12.73 -16.11
N THR A 141 -4.92 -11.63 -15.49
CA THR A 141 -5.47 -10.48 -16.22
C THR A 141 -4.48 -9.94 -17.25
N VAL A 142 -3.21 -9.82 -16.88
CA VAL A 142 -2.17 -9.30 -17.77
C VAL A 142 -1.71 -10.35 -18.80
N LEU A 143 -1.56 -11.63 -18.43
CA LEU A 143 -1.12 -12.71 -19.32
C LEU A 143 -2.12 -12.98 -20.45
N PHE A 144 -3.42 -12.90 -20.16
CA PHE A 144 -4.49 -13.17 -21.12
C PHE A 144 -5.00 -11.91 -21.83
N TRP A 145 -4.43 -10.74 -21.54
CA TRP A 145 -4.80 -9.48 -22.17
C TRP A 145 -4.55 -9.53 -23.69
N GLN A 146 -5.50 -9.05 -24.49
CA GLN A 146 -5.44 -9.11 -25.95
C GLN A 146 -5.28 -7.71 -26.56
N GLU A 147 -4.06 -7.39 -27.00
CA GLU A 147 -3.78 -6.09 -27.61
C GLU A 147 -4.48 -5.92 -28.96
N THR A 148 -5.12 -4.77 -29.16
CA THR A 148 -5.77 -4.43 -30.44
C THR A 148 -4.78 -3.93 -31.50
N GLY A 149 -3.53 -3.68 -31.11
CA GLY A 149 -2.37 -3.44 -31.98
C GLY A 149 -2.31 -2.08 -32.69
N GLN A 150 -3.44 -1.50 -33.06
CA GLN A 150 -3.48 -0.21 -33.76
C GLN A 150 -3.68 0.95 -32.76
N PRO A 151 -2.69 1.84 -32.58
CA PRO A 151 -2.85 3.02 -31.74
C PRO A 151 -3.84 3.98 -32.40
N ILE A 152 -4.83 4.46 -31.64
CA ILE A 152 -5.76 5.48 -32.12
C ILE A 152 -5.15 6.89 -32.03
N PHE A 153 -4.13 7.05 -31.18
CA PHE A 153 -3.43 8.29 -30.97
C PHE A 153 -1.96 8.00 -30.66
N VAL A 154 -1.06 8.75 -31.30
CA VAL A 154 0.37 8.72 -31.01
C VAL A 154 0.75 10.11 -30.49
N PRO A 155 1.15 10.24 -29.21
CA PRO A 155 1.53 11.54 -28.68
C PRO A 155 2.76 12.09 -29.43
N PRO A 156 2.85 13.42 -29.64
CA PRO A 156 4.06 14.03 -30.15
C PRO A 156 5.27 13.67 -29.28
N ILE A 157 6.44 13.55 -29.89
CA ILE A 157 7.65 13.05 -29.20
C ILE A 157 8.05 13.88 -27.96
N TRP A 158 7.72 15.18 -27.95
CA TRP A 158 7.98 16.07 -26.82
C TRP A 158 7.03 15.84 -25.63
N VAL A 159 5.86 15.22 -25.87
CA VAL A 159 4.88 14.87 -24.82
C VAL A 159 5.29 13.59 -24.10
N THR A 160 5.91 12.64 -24.80
CA THR A 160 6.39 11.36 -24.23
C THR A 160 7.21 11.52 -22.94
N PRO A 161 8.26 12.39 -22.84
CA PRO A 161 8.99 12.56 -21.59
C PRO A 161 8.15 13.18 -20.47
N ILE A 162 7.16 14.02 -20.79
CA ILE A 162 6.23 14.59 -19.79
C ILE A 162 5.35 13.48 -19.20
N MET A 163 4.83 12.59 -20.06
CA MET A 163 4.05 11.44 -19.63
C MET A 163 4.88 10.47 -18.79
N SER A 164 6.09 10.11 -19.22
CA SER A 164 7.02 9.27 -18.43
C SER A 164 7.39 9.91 -17.09
N GLY A 165 7.55 11.23 -17.05
CA GLY A 165 7.73 12.00 -15.82
C GLY A 165 6.52 11.88 -14.89
N ALA A 166 5.31 12.07 -15.42
CA ALA A 166 4.07 11.90 -14.67
C ALA A 166 3.90 10.47 -14.13
N PHE A 167 4.21 9.46 -14.94
CA PHE A 167 4.18 8.05 -14.54
C PHE A 167 5.13 7.77 -13.36
N THR A 168 6.37 8.26 -13.46
CA THR A 168 7.40 8.10 -12.42
C THR A 168 6.99 8.82 -11.13
N LEU A 169 6.49 10.05 -11.24
CA LEU A 169 5.95 10.79 -10.09
C LEU A 169 4.74 10.08 -9.47
N GLY A 170 3.89 9.45 -10.30
CA GLY A 170 2.81 8.58 -9.85
C GLY A 170 3.31 7.43 -8.98
N ILE A 171 4.34 6.71 -9.41
CA ILE A 171 4.95 5.61 -8.62
C ILE A 171 5.52 6.13 -7.29
N ILE A 172 6.29 7.22 -7.32
CA ILE A 172 6.89 7.83 -6.12
C ILE A 172 5.78 8.27 -5.15
N GLY A 173 4.74 8.92 -5.65
CA GLY A 173 3.60 9.35 -4.86
C GLY A 173 2.81 8.18 -4.26
N PHE A 174 2.60 7.12 -5.04
CA PHE A 174 1.96 5.90 -4.56
C PHE A 174 2.77 5.28 -3.41
N TYR A 175 4.09 5.15 -3.58
CA TYR A 175 4.98 4.66 -2.53
C TYR A 175 4.96 5.54 -1.27
N TRP A 176 4.93 6.87 -1.43
CA TRP A 176 4.78 7.81 -0.31
C TRP A 176 3.47 7.62 0.44
N GLY A 177 2.36 7.37 -0.28
CA GLY A 177 1.07 7.01 0.29
C GLY A 177 1.12 5.72 1.11
N VAL A 178 1.73 4.67 0.56
CA VAL A 178 1.88 3.37 1.26
C VAL A 178 2.69 3.54 2.54
N LYS A 179 3.81 4.27 2.50
CA LYS A 179 4.66 4.51 3.67
C LYS A 179 3.98 5.32 4.77
N SER A 180 2.99 6.14 4.41
CA SER A 180 2.27 7.01 5.33
C SER A 180 1.15 6.29 6.09
N LEU A 181 0.86 5.03 5.75
CA LEU A 181 -0.10 4.18 6.48
C LEU A 181 0.64 3.20 7.42
N PRO A 182 0.58 3.41 8.76
CA PRO A 182 1.37 2.62 9.72
C PRO A 182 1.03 1.12 9.74
N PHE A 183 -0.22 0.78 9.42
CA PHE A 183 -0.77 -0.59 9.49
C PHE A 183 -1.10 -1.17 8.11
N PHE A 184 -0.78 -0.45 7.03
CA PHE A 184 -1.04 -0.96 5.69
C PHE A 184 0.10 -1.89 5.28
N ASP A 185 -0.24 -3.17 5.17
CA ASP A 185 0.67 -4.22 4.74
C ASP A 185 0.07 -4.94 3.53
N PRO A 186 0.16 -4.33 2.33
CA PRO A 186 -0.47 -4.87 1.13
C PRO A 186 0.08 -6.24 0.73
N LEU A 187 1.28 -6.59 1.20
CA LEU A 187 1.96 -7.86 0.90
C LEU A 187 1.92 -8.85 2.08
N GLY A 188 1.37 -8.49 3.24
CA GLY A 188 1.36 -9.37 4.42
C GLY A 188 2.73 -9.76 4.96
N VAL A 189 3.75 -8.93 4.76
CA VAL A 189 5.13 -9.20 5.18
C VAL A 189 5.36 -8.77 6.64
N ARG A 190 4.65 -7.72 7.09
CA ARG A 190 4.71 -7.12 8.41
C ARG A 190 3.69 -7.79 9.33
N ILE A 191 4.06 -8.94 9.89
CA ILE A 191 3.29 -9.57 10.97
C ILE A 191 3.30 -8.65 12.18
N LYS A 192 2.23 -7.89 12.38
CA LYS A 192 2.00 -7.11 13.60
C LYS A 192 0.60 -7.40 14.10
N LYS A 193 0.50 -7.87 15.35
CA LYS A 193 -0.77 -8.11 16.01
C LYS A 193 -1.49 -6.77 16.15
N MET A 194 -2.70 -6.66 15.60
CA MET A 194 -3.50 -5.45 15.74
C MET A 194 -3.98 -5.41 17.19
N ASN A 195 -3.47 -4.46 17.98
CA ASN A 195 -3.98 -4.26 19.33
C ASN A 195 -5.43 -3.77 19.20
N SER A 196 -6.34 -4.40 19.94
CA SER A 196 -7.80 -4.20 19.96
C SER A 196 -8.28 -2.80 20.40
N LYS A 197 -7.39 -1.79 20.43
CA LYS A 197 -7.79 -0.40 20.63
C LYS A 197 -8.49 0.10 19.37
N LYS A 198 -9.55 0.91 19.56
CA LYS A 198 -10.26 1.57 18.46
C LYS A 198 -9.25 2.21 17.50
N PRO A 199 -9.36 1.99 16.18
CA PRO A 199 -8.47 2.62 15.22
C PRO A 199 -8.59 4.14 15.36
N SER A 200 -7.47 4.84 15.44
CA SER A 200 -7.44 6.31 15.44
C SER A 200 -7.11 6.83 14.04
N LEU A 201 -7.78 7.91 13.64
CA LEU A 201 -7.59 8.51 12.32
C LEU A 201 -6.34 9.40 12.34
N LYS A 202 -5.20 8.84 11.94
CA LYS A 202 -3.94 9.60 11.87
C LYS A 202 -3.68 10.09 10.45
N LEU A 203 -3.67 11.42 10.27
CA LEU A 203 -3.37 12.07 9.00
C LEU A 203 -1.86 12.27 8.85
N ILE A 204 -1.22 11.38 8.08
CA ILE A 204 0.24 11.39 7.87
C ILE A 204 0.53 11.54 6.36
N GLY A 205 1.52 12.38 6.01
CA GLY A 205 1.99 12.51 4.63
C GLY A 205 0.91 12.98 3.65
N PRO A 206 0.71 12.30 2.50
CA PRO A 206 -0.17 12.76 1.44
C PRO A 206 -1.67 12.68 1.82
N TYR A 207 -2.01 11.97 2.91
CA TYR A 207 -3.37 11.97 3.47
C TYR A 207 -3.77 13.33 4.06
N ARG A 208 -2.83 14.26 4.23
CA ARG A 208 -3.16 15.66 4.57
C ARG A 208 -3.60 16.48 3.36
N LEU A 209 -3.24 16.04 2.16
CA LEU A 209 -3.50 16.75 0.90
C LEU A 209 -4.75 16.22 0.20
N LEU A 210 -4.90 14.90 0.18
CA LEU A 210 -5.98 14.17 -0.47
C LEU A 210 -6.46 13.06 0.46
N ARG A 211 -7.77 12.75 0.45
CA ARG A 211 -8.29 11.65 1.26
C ARG A 211 -7.85 10.28 0.73
N HIS A 212 -7.70 10.17 -0.58
CA HIS A 212 -7.34 8.94 -1.27
C HIS A 212 -6.10 9.09 -2.16
N PRO A 213 -4.90 9.34 -1.57
CA PRO A 213 -3.69 9.58 -2.35
C PRO A 213 -3.27 8.36 -3.17
N LEU A 214 -3.47 7.13 -2.66
CA LEU A 214 -3.16 5.90 -3.41
C LEU A 214 -3.97 5.79 -4.71
N TYR A 215 -5.28 6.11 -4.65
CA TYR A 215 -6.14 6.13 -5.82
C TYR A 215 -5.76 7.23 -6.79
N PHE A 216 -5.48 8.44 -6.29
CA PHE A 216 -5.02 9.55 -7.12
C PHE A 216 -3.74 9.20 -7.90
N PHE A 217 -2.72 8.67 -7.21
CA PHE A 217 -1.48 8.30 -7.87
C PHE A 217 -1.64 7.10 -8.81
N MET A 218 -2.51 6.14 -8.49
CA MET A 218 -2.84 5.05 -9.42
C MET A 218 -3.52 5.59 -10.69
N LEU A 219 -4.42 6.56 -10.59
CA LEU A 219 -5.02 7.22 -11.75
C LEU A 219 -3.95 7.92 -12.60
N ILE A 220 -2.98 8.60 -11.98
CA ILE A 220 -1.85 9.18 -12.72
C ILE A 220 -1.06 8.09 -13.45
N ILE A 221 -0.72 6.99 -12.77
CA ILE A 221 0.06 5.89 -13.34
C ILE A 221 -0.63 5.30 -14.59
N ILE A 222 -1.93 4.99 -14.52
CA ILE A 222 -2.64 4.36 -15.65
C ILE A 222 -2.85 5.34 -16.82
N TRP A 223 -3.09 6.63 -16.55
CA TRP A 223 -3.29 7.63 -17.61
C TRP A 223 -1.99 8.19 -18.20
N ALA A 224 -0.87 8.04 -17.49
CA ALA A 224 0.45 8.42 -17.97
C ALA A 224 1.11 7.35 -18.88
N SER A 225 0.44 6.21 -19.12
CA SER A 225 0.90 5.20 -20.09
C SER A 225 0.97 5.81 -21.49
N THR A 226 2.05 5.52 -22.23
CA THR A 226 2.29 6.08 -23.57
C THR A 226 1.56 5.37 -24.70
N SER A 227 0.81 4.30 -24.40
CA SER A 227 0.05 3.51 -25.38
C SER A 227 -1.44 3.88 -25.38
N PHE A 228 -1.93 4.37 -26.51
CA PHE A 228 -3.35 4.71 -26.72
C PHE A 228 -3.97 3.83 -27.80
N THR A 229 -4.02 2.53 -27.57
CA THR A 229 -4.85 1.58 -28.34
C THR A 229 -6.26 1.49 -27.74
N LEU A 230 -7.21 0.88 -28.45
CA LEU A 230 -8.59 0.73 -27.97
C LEU A 230 -8.66 -0.08 -26.67
N ASP A 231 -7.88 -1.15 -26.55
CA ASP A 231 -7.80 -1.96 -25.32
C ASP A 231 -7.25 -1.15 -24.14
N ARG A 232 -6.23 -0.31 -24.37
CA ARG A 232 -5.64 0.54 -23.31
C ARG A 232 -6.60 1.62 -22.82
N ILE A 233 -7.39 2.19 -23.72
CA ILE A 233 -8.41 3.18 -23.34
C ILE A 233 -9.55 2.51 -22.60
N LEU A 234 -10.01 1.33 -23.06
CA LEU A 234 -10.97 0.51 -22.33
C LEU A 234 -10.47 0.22 -20.91
N PHE A 235 -9.22 -0.25 -20.79
CA PHE A 235 -8.55 -0.47 -19.52
C PHE A 235 -8.57 0.79 -18.64
N ASN A 236 -8.07 1.92 -19.14
CA ASN A 236 -7.98 3.18 -18.39
C ASN A 236 -9.35 3.64 -17.88
N CYS A 237 -10.38 3.58 -18.72
CA CYS A 237 -11.74 3.97 -18.34
C CYS A 237 -12.34 3.03 -17.29
N LEU A 238 -12.26 1.72 -17.49
CA LEU A 238 -12.82 0.72 -16.57
C LEU A 238 -12.13 0.78 -15.20
N TRP A 239 -10.80 0.80 -15.19
CA TRP A 239 -10.01 0.84 -13.97
C TRP A 239 -10.19 2.16 -13.23
N SER A 240 -10.31 3.28 -13.95
CA SER A 240 -10.65 4.57 -13.32
C SER A 240 -12.02 4.51 -12.65
N LEU A 241 -13.05 4.04 -13.35
CA LEU A 241 -14.39 3.91 -12.80
C LEU A 241 -14.40 3.02 -11.55
N TRP A 242 -13.70 1.88 -11.62
CA TRP A 242 -13.55 0.97 -10.50
C TRP A 242 -12.86 1.64 -9.29
N ILE A 243 -11.76 2.36 -9.51
CA ILE A 243 -11.05 3.11 -8.46
C ILE A 243 -11.98 4.16 -7.83
N LEU A 244 -12.72 4.92 -8.64
CA LEU A 244 -13.66 5.94 -8.15
C LEU A 244 -14.81 5.33 -7.32
N MET A 245 -15.37 4.21 -7.77
CA MET A 245 -16.39 3.46 -7.01
C MET A 245 -15.81 2.92 -5.70
N GLY A 246 -14.58 2.38 -5.74
CA GLY A 246 -13.86 1.91 -4.56
C GLY A 246 -13.69 3.01 -3.53
N ALA A 247 -13.22 4.18 -3.97
CA ALA A 247 -13.04 5.36 -3.13
C ALA A 247 -14.35 5.80 -2.47
N TRP A 248 -15.45 5.87 -3.23
CA TRP A 248 -16.75 6.26 -2.68
C TRP A 248 -17.30 5.26 -1.66
N LEU A 249 -17.17 3.96 -1.94
CA LEU A 249 -17.59 2.91 -0.99
C LEU A 249 -16.72 2.93 0.28
N GLU A 250 -15.43 3.18 0.14
CA GLU A 250 -14.50 3.31 1.27
C GLU A 250 -14.86 4.51 2.15
N GLU A 251 -15.23 5.67 1.59
CA GLU A 251 -15.67 6.81 2.40
C GLU A 251 -16.89 6.49 3.26
N LYS A 252 -17.84 5.71 2.72
CA LYS A 252 -19.01 5.26 3.49
C LYS A 252 -18.61 4.35 4.64
N GLU A 253 -17.71 3.41 4.41
CA GLU A 253 -17.21 2.54 5.47
C GLU A 253 -16.43 3.33 6.53
N LEU A 254 -15.57 4.27 6.11
CA LEU A 254 -14.82 5.13 7.03
C LEU A 254 -15.75 6.03 7.87
N LEU A 255 -16.85 6.52 7.30
CA LEU A 255 -17.88 7.24 8.06
C LEU A 255 -18.52 6.36 9.15
N THR A 256 -18.79 5.08 8.85
CA THR A 256 -19.34 4.16 9.87
C THR A 256 -18.36 3.84 10.99
N VAL A 257 -17.04 3.86 10.71
CA VAL A 257 -15.99 3.52 11.67
C VAL A 257 -15.57 4.72 12.53
N PHE A 258 -15.39 5.89 11.90
CA PHE A 258 -14.79 7.08 12.52
C PHE A 258 -15.80 8.22 12.77
N GLY A 259 -17.01 8.13 12.24
CA GLY A 259 -18.11 9.07 12.53
C GLY A 259 -17.76 10.54 12.29
N GLN A 260 -17.95 11.37 13.32
CA GLN A 260 -17.78 12.82 13.25
C GLN A 260 -16.36 13.27 12.92
N ASP A 261 -15.34 12.49 13.31
CA ASP A 261 -13.94 12.86 13.06
C ASP A 261 -13.61 12.73 11.57
N TYR A 262 -14.18 11.72 10.90
CA TYR A 262 -14.07 11.60 9.46
C TYR A 262 -14.90 12.65 8.71
N LEU A 263 -16.07 13.05 9.24
CA LEU A 263 -16.84 14.17 8.66
C LEU A 263 -16.02 15.48 8.68
N LYS A 264 -15.35 15.79 9.80
CA LYS A 264 -14.46 16.96 9.88
C LYS A 264 -13.32 16.88 8.88
N TYR A 265 -12.74 15.69 8.71
CA TYR A 265 -11.70 15.44 7.71
C TYR A 265 -12.22 15.66 6.28
N GLN A 266 -13.43 15.17 5.96
CA GLN A 266 -14.06 15.37 4.65
C GLN A 266 -14.32 16.85 4.31
N GLN A 267 -14.57 17.69 5.32
CA GLN A 267 -14.75 19.13 5.13
C GLN A 267 -13.44 19.88 4.84
N GLN A 268 -12.29 19.31 5.23
CA GLN A 268 -10.99 19.98 5.18
C GLN A 268 -10.14 19.51 4.01
N VAL A 269 -10.17 18.22 3.71
CA VAL A 269 -9.29 17.58 2.73
C VAL A 269 -10.13 17.03 1.59
N PRO A 270 -9.84 17.38 0.31
CA PRO A 270 -10.61 16.90 -0.83
C PRO A 270 -10.40 15.40 -1.10
N MET A 271 -11.35 14.78 -1.80
CA MET A 271 -11.36 13.34 -2.04
C MET A 271 -10.15 12.86 -2.88
N LEU A 272 -10.00 13.38 -4.10
CA LEU A 272 -9.01 12.92 -5.09
C LEU A 272 -8.26 14.06 -5.77
N PHE A 273 -8.93 15.17 -6.10
CA PHE A 273 -8.31 16.29 -6.79
C PHE A 273 -8.02 17.43 -5.80
N PRO A 274 -6.79 17.97 -5.77
CA PRO A 274 -6.45 19.06 -4.86
C PRO A 274 -7.14 20.35 -5.33
N ILE A 275 -8.31 20.65 -4.78
CA ILE A 275 -9.01 21.93 -5.04
C ILE A 275 -8.36 23.01 -4.16
N LYS A 276 -7.98 24.14 -4.76
CA LYS A 276 -7.23 25.26 -4.14
C LYS A 276 -7.71 25.68 -2.73
N LYS A 277 -9.01 25.55 -2.42
CA LYS A 277 -9.60 25.93 -1.12
C LYS A 277 -9.09 25.08 0.07
N GLY A 278 -8.79 23.81 -0.11
CA GLY A 278 -8.26 22.95 0.96
C GLY A 278 -6.78 23.20 1.24
N TYR A 279 -6.00 23.41 0.17
CA TYR A 279 -4.55 23.64 0.23
C TYR A 279 -4.17 24.92 0.98
N LEU A 280 -4.90 26.02 0.76
CA LEU A 280 -4.65 27.31 1.44
C LEU A 280 -5.01 27.28 2.94
N LYS A 281 -6.01 26.47 3.33
CA LYS A 281 -6.37 26.29 4.74
C LYS A 281 -5.33 25.44 5.48
N TYR A 282 -4.70 24.49 4.79
CA TYR A 282 -3.62 23.65 5.29
C TYR A 282 -2.32 24.42 5.53
N LEU A 283 -1.87 25.24 4.57
CA LEU A 283 -0.67 26.10 4.75
C LEU A 283 -0.82 27.04 5.96
N ASN A 284 -2.05 27.50 6.25
CA ASN A 284 -2.33 28.31 7.42
C ASN A 284 -2.41 27.52 8.75
N GLN A 285 -2.47 26.19 8.71
CA GLN A 285 -2.56 25.32 9.90
C GLN A 285 -1.23 24.66 10.30
N GLU A 286 -0.19 24.69 9.46
CA GLU A 286 1.16 24.16 9.78
C GLU A 286 1.85 24.85 10.98
N ALA A 287 1.21 25.86 11.60
CA ALA A 287 1.62 26.40 12.89
C ALA A 287 1.28 25.50 14.10
N LYS A 288 0.69 24.31 13.94
CA LYS A 288 0.45 23.36 15.04
C LYS A 288 0.99 21.96 14.74
N PRO A 289 1.88 21.41 15.60
CA PRO A 289 2.36 20.05 15.44
C PRO A 289 1.22 19.07 15.80
N ASP A 290 1.04 18.07 14.95
CA ASP A 290 0.18 16.90 15.08
C ASP A 290 -1.30 17.16 15.44
N LEU A 291 -2.15 17.27 14.40
CA LEU A 291 -3.59 17.05 14.57
C LEU A 291 -3.85 15.56 14.82
N TYR A 292 -3.94 15.21 16.10
CA TYR A 292 -4.67 14.03 16.56
C TYR A 292 -6.16 14.37 16.50
N ILE A 293 -6.93 13.67 15.67
CA ILE A 293 -8.39 13.62 15.78
C ILE A 293 -8.77 12.18 16.09
#